data_AF-A0A117KXP7-F1
#
_entry.id   AF-A0A117KXP7-F1
#
_cell.length_a   1.000
_cell.length_b   1.000
_cell.length_c   1.000
_cell.angle_alpha   90.00
_cell.angle_beta   90.00
_cell.angle_gamma   90.00
#
_symmetry.space_group_name_H-M   'P 1'
#
loop_
_entity.id
_entity.type
_entity.pdbx_description
1 polymer ?
#
loop_
_entity_poly.entity_id
_entity_poly.type
_entity_poly.pdbx_seq_one_letter_code
_entity_poly.pdbx_strand_id
1 'polypeptide(L)'
;MSIVFRDFLLYAYFVIAIVSAAGGSKIGFSAVFVLFILLCAYFPLLKRAERRSRDMGLSVVILLWVPKFFAELMLFSAGERIRGRWKKAYEIHLNPAVVKTFETKEILQMLERDLLLIYQKMQGDLLLWRTSFPVPARIRAMIRGNGNAFWKKGDWFIPPFPLTSRDIDRKGARIGAFLIEHKNVLL
;
A
#
# COMPACT_ATOMS: atom_id res chain seq x y z
N MET A 1 5.64 -4.55 -5.16
CA MET A 1 6.47 -4.15 -4.01
C MET A 1 5.81 -2.91 -3.44
N SER A 2 5.43 -2.94 -2.15
CA SER A 2 4.71 -1.84 -1.50
C SER A 2 5.59 -0.59 -1.36
N ILE A 3 4.98 0.58 -1.21
CA ILE A 3 5.73 1.83 -0.96
C ILE A 3 6.39 1.78 0.41
N VAL A 4 5.71 1.17 1.38
CA VAL A 4 6.26 0.95 2.73
C VAL A 4 7.50 0.05 2.68
N PHE A 5 7.53 -0.98 1.83
CA PHE A 5 8.71 -1.82 1.65
C PHE A 5 9.85 -1.08 0.94
N ARG A 6 9.55 -0.24 -0.06
CA ARG A 6 10.54 0.64 -0.68
C ARG A 6 11.22 1.53 0.37
N ASP A 7 10.43 2.13 1.26
CA ASP A 7 10.98 3.04 2.26
C ASP A 7 11.84 2.31 3.29
N PHE A 8 11.43 1.10 3.68
CA PHE A 8 12.29 0.21 4.47
C PHE A 8 13.63 -0.08 3.76
N LEU A 9 13.61 -0.42 2.47
CA LEU A 9 14.83 -0.65 1.69
C LEU A 9 15.72 0.59 1.61
N LEU A 10 15.12 1.79 1.47
CA LEU A 10 15.87 3.05 1.47
C LEU A 10 16.56 3.29 2.82
N TYR A 11 15.85 3.11 3.93
CA TYR A 11 16.47 3.21 5.26
C TYR A 11 17.61 2.21 5.44
N ALA A 12 17.38 0.94 5.08
CA ALA A 12 18.40 -0.11 5.17
C ALA A 12 19.62 0.22 4.32
N TYR A 13 19.40 0.70 3.09
CA TYR A 13 20.47 1.11 2.17
C TYR A 13 21.37 2.18 2.78
N PHE A 14 20.80 3.27 3.29
CA PHE A 14 21.58 4.37 3.85
C PHE A 14 22.31 3.98 5.14
N VAL A 15 21.66 3.25 6.05
CA VAL A 15 22.29 2.80 7.30
C VAL A 15 23.49 1.90 7.00
N ILE A 16 23.31 0.90 6.14
CA ILE A 16 24.37 -0.04 5.78
C ILE A 16 25.49 0.69 5.03
N ALA A 17 25.17 1.63 4.14
CA ALA A 17 26.17 2.41 3.41
C ALA A 17 27.07 3.22 4.36
N ILE A 18 26.49 3.92 5.34
CA ILE A 18 27.26 4.71 6.31
C ILE A 18 28.17 3.82 7.15
N VAL A 19 27.64 2.72 7.70
CA VAL A 19 28.42 1.78 8.52
C VAL A 19 29.54 1.13 7.72
N SER A 20 29.26 0.74 6.47
CA SER A 20 30.23 0.09 5.59
C SER A 20 31.37 1.04 5.20
N ALA A 21 31.04 2.30 4.90
CA ALA A 21 32.01 3.34 4.58
C ALA A 21 32.90 3.67 5.79
N ALA A 22 32.32 3.79 6.98
CA ALA A 22 33.07 4.07 8.21
C ALA A 22 33.98 2.90 8.63
N GLY A 23 33.52 1.66 8.47
CA GLY A 23 34.25 0.46 8.91
C GLY A 23 35.15 -0.19 7.85
N GLY A 24 35.13 0.27 6.59
CA GLY A 24 35.91 -0.34 5.50
C GLY A 24 35.51 -1.78 5.15
N SER A 25 34.28 -2.19 5.46
CA SER A 25 33.84 -3.59 5.32
C SER A 25 33.45 -3.95 3.88
N LYS A 26 34.19 -4.89 3.26
CA LYS A 26 33.86 -5.43 1.92
C LYS A 26 32.48 -6.10 1.85
N ILE A 27 32.09 -6.79 2.93
CA ILE A 27 30.76 -7.41 3.05
C ILE A 27 29.69 -6.34 3.05
N GLY A 28 29.93 -5.25 3.78
CA GLY A 28 29.05 -4.09 3.82
C GLY A 28 28.81 -3.48 2.44
N PHE A 29 29.87 -3.22 1.66
CA PHE A 29 29.73 -2.73 0.28
C PHE A 29 28.94 -3.68 -0.63
N SER A 30 29.12 -4.99 -0.47
CA SER A 30 28.35 -5.98 -1.23
C SER A 30 26.85 -5.90 -0.89
N ALA A 31 26.51 -5.75 0.40
CA ALA A 31 25.13 -5.57 0.85
C ALA A 31 24.50 -4.27 0.31
N VAL A 32 25.25 -3.16 0.30
CA VAL A 32 24.81 -1.88 -0.31
C VAL A 32 24.48 -2.08 -1.78
N PHE A 33 25.35 -2.77 -2.54
CA PHE A 33 25.12 -3.03 -3.96
C PHE A 33 23.86 -3.87 -4.21
N VAL A 34 23.62 -4.90 -3.41
CA VAL A 34 22.39 -5.70 -3.48
C VAL A 34 21.15 -4.84 -3.20
N LEU A 35 21.19 -4.00 -2.15
CA LEU A 35 20.08 -3.10 -1.82
C LEU A 35 19.82 -2.07 -2.93
N PHE A 36 20.88 -1.55 -3.55
CA PHE A 36 20.77 -0.67 -4.70
C PHE A 36 20.06 -1.36 -5.88
N ILE A 37 20.44 -2.59 -6.22
CA ILE A 37 19.77 -3.37 -7.26
C ILE A 37 18.28 -3.56 -6.95
N LEU A 38 17.94 -3.90 -5.69
CA LEU A 38 16.55 -4.07 -5.26
C LEU A 38 15.75 -2.76 -5.38
N LEU A 39 16.36 -1.62 -5.03
CA LEU A 39 15.76 -0.29 -5.20
C LEU A 39 15.58 0.07 -6.68
N CYS A 40 16.54 -0.21 -7.55
CA CYS A 40 16.39 -0.01 -8.99
C CYS A 40 15.28 -0.90 -9.57
N ALA A 41 15.18 -2.15 -9.10
CA ALA A 41 14.13 -3.08 -9.52
C ALA A 41 12.72 -2.65 -9.08
N TYR A 42 12.58 -1.75 -8.10
CA TYR A 42 11.29 -1.22 -7.66
C TYR A 42 10.58 -0.40 -8.76
N PHE A 43 11.29 0.45 -9.48
CA PHE A 43 10.70 1.35 -10.49
C PHE A 43 9.96 0.63 -11.62
N PRO A 44 10.51 -0.41 -12.27
CA PRO A 44 9.76 -1.17 -13.27
C PRO A 44 8.57 -1.91 -12.66
N LEU A 45 8.63 -2.33 -11.40
CA LEU A 45 7.49 -2.96 -10.71
C LEU A 45 6.33 -1.99 -10.50
N LEU A 46 6.61 -0.73 -10.19
CA LEU A 46 5.58 0.31 -10.06
C LEU A 46 4.87 0.55 -11.40
N LYS A 47 5.63 0.75 -12.48
CA LYS A 47 5.05 0.91 -13.84
C LYS A 47 4.23 -0.30 -14.27
N ARG A 48 4.67 -1.51 -13.92
CA ARG A 48 3.90 -2.74 -14.18
C ARG A 48 2.60 -2.78 -13.36
N ALA A 49 2.64 -2.35 -12.11
CA ALA A 49 1.46 -2.30 -11.25
C ALA A 49 0.43 -1.26 -11.74
N GLU A 50 0.89 -0.10 -12.21
CA GLU A 50 0.05 0.91 -12.86
C GLU A 50 -0.61 0.37 -14.13
N ARG A 51 0.16 -0.28 -15.00
CA ARG A 51 -0.39 -0.93 -16.20
C ARG A 51 -1.44 -1.97 -15.82
N ARG A 52 -1.10 -2.90 -14.92
CA ARG A 52 -2.03 -3.93 -14.45
C ARG A 52 -3.31 -3.36 -13.83
N SER A 53 -3.20 -2.26 -13.07
CA SER A 53 -4.37 -1.60 -12.48
C SER A 53 -5.27 -1.02 -13.57
N ARG A 54 -4.69 -0.40 -14.59
CA ARG A 54 -5.43 0.07 -15.78
C ARG A 54 -6.06 -1.06 -16.57
N ASP A 55 -5.35 -2.18 -16.76
CA ASP A 55 -5.86 -3.37 -17.44
C ASP A 55 -7.04 -3.99 -16.67
N MET A 56 -7.11 -3.79 -15.35
CA MET A 56 -8.26 -4.17 -14.54
C MET A 56 -9.45 -3.21 -14.66
N GLY A 57 -9.30 -2.08 -15.34
CA GLY A 57 -10.30 -1.01 -15.47
C GLY A 57 -10.23 0.05 -14.37
N LEU A 58 -9.17 0.06 -13.56
CA LEU A 58 -9.00 1.06 -12.50
C LEU A 58 -8.46 2.36 -13.08
N SER A 59 -9.08 3.45 -12.67
CA SER A 59 -8.85 4.79 -13.19
C SER A 59 -8.02 5.66 -12.26
N VAL A 60 -8.30 5.58 -10.96
CA VAL A 60 -7.63 6.35 -9.90
C VAL A 60 -6.84 5.45 -8.96
N VAL A 61 -7.22 4.19 -8.78
CA VAL A 61 -6.54 3.27 -7.87
C VAL A 61 -5.39 2.54 -8.56
N ILE A 62 -4.23 2.54 -7.92
CA ILE A 62 -3.07 1.69 -8.26
C ILE A 62 -2.93 0.63 -7.16
N LEU A 63 -2.89 -0.63 -7.56
CA LEU A 63 -2.71 -1.78 -6.66
C LEU A 63 -1.26 -2.26 -6.66
N LEU A 64 -0.59 -2.12 -5.53
CA LEU A 64 0.77 -2.64 -5.34
C LEU A 64 0.76 -3.94 -4.59
N TRP A 65 1.27 -5.01 -5.21
CA TRP A 65 1.43 -6.28 -4.50
C TRP A 65 2.36 -6.15 -3.29
N VAL A 66 1.90 -6.70 -2.17
CA VAL A 66 2.60 -6.77 -0.88
C VAL A 66 2.91 -8.22 -0.56
N PRO A 67 4.19 -8.58 -0.32
CA PRO A 67 4.53 -9.90 0.20
C PRO A 67 3.78 -10.23 1.47
N LYS A 68 3.35 -11.48 1.64
CA LYS A 68 2.54 -11.92 2.78
C LYS A 68 3.16 -11.54 4.12
N PHE A 69 4.44 -11.90 4.31
CA PHE A 69 5.20 -11.54 5.51
C PHE A 69 5.16 -10.03 5.82
N PHE A 70 5.24 -9.18 4.80
CA PHE A 70 5.25 -7.74 4.99
C PHE A 70 3.86 -7.18 5.31
N ALA A 71 2.80 -7.75 4.71
CA ALA A 71 1.44 -7.42 5.06
C ALA A 71 1.13 -7.80 6.53
N GLU A 72 1.59 -8.97 6.98
CA GLU A 72 1.48 -9.39 8.39
C GLU A 72 2.24 -8.44 9.31
N LEU A 73 3.45 -8.02 8.95
CA LEU A 73 4.21 -7.03 9.71
C LEU A 73 3.47 -5.68 9.79
N MET A 74 2.87 -5.22 8.69
CA MET A 74 2.08 -3.98 8.68
C MET A 74 0.87 -4.08 9.61
N LEU A 75 0.13 -5.20 9.57
CA LEU A 75 -1.00 -5.46 10.47
C LEU A 75 -0.55 -5.52 11.94
N PHE A 76 0.52 -6.27 12.22
CA PHE A 76 1.11 -6.38 13.55
C PHE A 76 1.53 -5.02 14.10
N SER A 77 2.20 -4.20 13.29
CA SER A 77 2.65 -2.86 13.67
C SER A 77 1.49 -1.90 13.93
N ALA A 78 0.35 -2.13 13.29
CA ALA A 78 -0.87 -1.40 13.58
C ALA A 78 -1.57 -1.91 14.85
N GLY A 79 -1.14 -3.02 15.47
CA GLY A 79 -1.85 -3.64 16.59
C GLY A 79 -3.19 -4.24 16.19
N GLU A 80 -3.38 -4.54 14.91
CA GLU A 80 -4.64 -5.06 14.36
C GLU A 80 -4.45 -6.49 13.87
N ARG A 81 -5.52 -7.28 13.94
CA ARG A 81 -5.58 -8.61 13.33
C ARG A 81 -6.80 -8.69 12.43
N ILE A 82 -6.59 -9.02 11.16
CA ILE A 82 -7.67 -9.33 10.25
C ILE A 82 -8.02 -10.80 10.41
N ARG A 83 -9.29 -11.08 10.72
CA ARG A 83 -9.79 -12.46 10.78
C ARG A 83 -9.89 -13.03 9.36
N GLY A 84 -9.69 -14.34 9.23
CA GLY A 84 -9.78 -15.05 7.96
C GLY A 84 -8.43 -15.32 7.28
N ARG A 85 -8.47 -16.10 6.19
CA ARG A 85 -7.32 -16.42 5.35
C ARG A 85 -7.41 -15.64 4.06
N TRP A 86 -6.33 -14.98 3.69
CA TRP A 86 -6.20 -14.26 2.43
C TRP A 86 -5.13 -14.88 1.54
N LYS A 87 -5.36 -14.81 0.24
CA LYS A 87 -4.48 -15.40 -0.78
C LYS A 87 -3.33 -14.45 -1.13
N LYS A 88 -3.67 -13.20 -1.43
CA LYS A 88 -2.70 -12.14 -1.77
C LYS A 88 -3.02 -10.89 -0.97
N ALA A 89 -2.02 -10.01 -0.86
CA ALA A 89 -2.17 -8.70 -0.24
C ALA A 89 -1.78 -7.60 -1.23
N TYR A 90 -2.52 -6.51 -1.24
CA TYR A 90 -2.20 -5.33 -2.05
C TYR A 90 -2.31 -4.05 -1.23
N GLU A 91 -1.46 -3.09 -1.54
CA GLU A 91 -1.52 -1.74 -1.03
C GLU A 91 -2.25 -0.87 -2.06
N ILE A 92 -3.29 -0.17 -1.61
CA ILE A 92 -4.08 0.75 -2.42
C ILE A 92 -3.40 2.11 -2.41
N HIS A 93 -3.11 2.64 -3.60
CA HIS A 93 -2.62 3.99 -3.81
C HIS A 93 -3.53 4.76 -4.75
N LEU A 94 -3.61 6.07 -4.56
CA LEU A 94 -4.23 6.95 -5.53
C LEU A 94 -3.18 7.38 -6.55
N ASN A 95 -3.53 7.36 -7.83
CA ASN A 95 -2.67 7.83 -8.89
C ASN A 95 -2.38 9.33 -8.70
N PRO A 96 -1.11 9.74 -8.44
CA PRO A 96 -0.79 11.13 -8.16
C PRO A 96 -1.15 12.07 -9.32
N ALA A 97 -1.11 11.59 -10.56
CA ALA A 97 -1.52 12.38 -11.72
C ALA A 97 -3.01 12.73 -11.64
N VAL A 98 -3.86 11.74 -11.33
CA VAL A 98 -5.31 11.94 -11.19
C VAL A 98 -5.62 12.86 -10.00
N VAL A 99 -4.94 12.65 -8.87
CA VAL A 99 -5.15 13.47 -7.66
C VAL A 99 -4.84 14.95 -7.88
N LYS A 100 -3.87 15.26 -8.76
CA LYS A 100 -3.49 16.63 -9.09
C LYS A 100 -4.36 17.27 -10.17
N THR A 101 -5.06 16.47 -10.97
CA THR A 101 -5.84 16.95 -12.12
C THR A 101 -7.31 17.19 -11.78
N PHE A 102 -7.91 16.33 -10.95
CA PHE A 102 -9.35 16.33 -10.71
C PHE A 102 -9.72 16.92 -9.35
N GLU A 103 -10.96 17.39 -9.22
CA GLU A 103 -11.45 17.87 -7.95
C GLU A 103 -11.70 16.72 -6.96
N THR A 104 -11.67 17.02 -5.66
CA THR A 104 -11.85 16.01 -4.59
C THR A 104 -13.17 15.24 -4.76
N LYS A 105 -14.26 15.90 -5.17
CA LYS A 105 -15.57 15.26 -5.37
C LYS A 105 -15.53 14.24 -6.51
N GLU A 106 -14.87 14.57 -7.62
CA GLU A 106 -14.71 13.69 -8.78
C GLU A 106 -13.82 12.49 -8.43
N ILE A 107 -12.69 12.75 -7.75
CA ILE A 107 -11.80 11.71 -7.23
C ILE A 107 -12.57 10.73 -6.35
N LEU A 108 -13.46 11.20 -5.48
CA LEU A 108 -14.26 10.33 -4.61
C LEU A 108 -15.22 9.44 -5.40
N GLN A 109 -15.86 9.95 -6.45
CA GLN A 109 -16.74 9.16 -7.31
C GLN A 109 -15.94 8.09 -8.08
N MET A 110 -14.79 8.48 -8.65
CA MET A 110 -13.89 7.54 -9.34
C MET A 110 -13.35 6.48 -8.39
N LEU A 111 -12.97 6.88 -7.18
CA LEU A 111 -12.46 5.99 -6.14
C LEU A 111 -13.53 5.00 -5.69
N GLU A 112 -14.77 5.45 -5.50
CA GLU A 112 -15.88 4.56 -5.17
C GLU A 112 -16.09 3.50 -6.26
N ARG A 113 -16.11 3.90 -7.53
CA ARG A 113 -16.23 2.98 -8.67
C ARG A 113 -15.09 1.96 -8.69
N ASP A 114 -13.85 2.42 -8.59
CA ASP A 114 -12.66 1.56 -8.61
C ASP A 114 -12.68 0.57 -7.44
N LEU A 115 -13.04 1.01 -6.23
CA LEU A 115 -13.11 0.13 -5.05
C LEU A 115 -14.23 -0.91 -5.15
N LEU A 116 -15.38 -0.57 -5.74
CA LEU A 116 -16.44 -1.55 -6.02
C LEU A 116 -15.97 -2.59 -7.05
N LEU A 117 -15.27 -2.18 -8.09
CA LEU A 117 -14.70 -3.09 -9.09
C LEU A 117 -13.66 -4.03 -8.47
N ILE A 118 -12.82 -3.51 -7.58
CA ILE A 118 -11.85 -4.28 -6.80
C ILE A 118 -12.58 -5.32 -5.93
N TYR A 119 -13.62 -4.91 -5.20
CA TYR A 119 -14.42 -5.80 -4.35
C TYR A 119 -15.02 -6.97 -5.15
N GLN A 120 -15.46 -6.72 -6.39
CA GLN A 120 -15.98 -7.76 -7.27
C GLN A 120 -14.89 -8.72 -7.79
N LYS A 121 -13.73 -8.20 -8.20
CA LYS A 121 -12.68 -8.97 -8.88
C LYS A 121 -11.68 -9.68 -7.95
N MET A 122 -11.53 -9.23 -6.71
CA MET A 122 -10.43 -9.63 -5.83
C MET A 122 -10.90 -10.37 -4.57
N GLN A 123 -11.84 -11.29 -4.72
CA GLN A 123 -12.36 -12.07 -3.60
C GLN A 123 -11.28 -12.95 -2.96
N GLY A 124 -11.20 -12.90 -1.63
CA GLY A 124 -10.19 -13.59 -0.83
C GLY A 124 -8.84 -12.89 -0.74
N ASP A 125 -8.71 -11.66 -1.24
CA ASP A 125 -7.50 -10.85 -1.13
C ASP A 125 -7.62 -9.81 -0.01
N LEU A 126 -6.47 -9.50 0.61
CA LEU A 126 -6.31 -8.48 1.62
C LEU A 126 -5.91 -7.16 0.97
N LEU A 127 -6.58 -6.09 1.36
CA LEU A 127 -6.28 -4.75 0.88
C LEU A 127 -5.86 -3.86 2.04
N LEU A 128 -4.65 -3.35 1.93
CA LEU A 128 -4.02 -2.42 2.86
C LEU A 128 -4.12 -1.02 2.27
N TRP A 129 -4.44 -0.04 3.09
CA TRP A 129 -4.61 1.32 2.60
C TRP A 129 -4.11 2.33 3.62
N ARG A 130 -3.35 3.31 3.14
CA ARG A 130 -2.95 4.49 3.88
C ARG A 130 -3.31 5.71 3.05
N THR A 131 -4.09 6.63 3.62
CA THR A 131 -4.48 7.84 2.91
C THR A 131 -4.90 8.94 3.87
N SER A 132 -4.76 10.19 3.43
CA SER A 132 -5.42 11.36 4.01
C SER A 132 -6.75 11.66 3.31
N PHE A 133 -7.03 11.04 2.16
CA PHE A 133 -8.29 11.23 1.44
C PHE A 133 -9.47 10.59 2.18
N PRO A 134 -10.65 11.22 2.17
CA PRO A 134 -11.83 10.64 2.78
C PRO A 134 -12.24 9.35 2.06
N VAL A 135 -12.68 8.35 2.83
CA VAL A 135 -13.20 7.10 2.27
C VAL A 135 -14.66 7.29 1.86
N PRO A 136 -15.06 6.87 0.64
CA PRO A 136 -16.45 6.96 0.21
C PRO A 136 -17.41 6.27 1.19
N ALA A 137 -18.60 6.83 1.38
CA ALA A 137 -19.54 6.41 2.42
C ALA A 137 -19.92 4.92 2.31
N ARG A 138 -20.14 4.42 1.08
CA ARG A 138 -20.46 3.00 0.84
C ARG A 138 -19.33 2.06 1.28
N ILE A 139 -18.08 2.45 1.02
CA ILE A 139 -16.92 1.67 1.46
C ILE A 139 -16.79 1.69 2.98
N ARG A 140 -17.04 2.83 3.63
CA ARG A 140 -17.08 2.93 5.10
C ARG A 140 -18.12 1.99 5.71
N ALA A 141 -19.28 1.85 5.08
CA ALA A 141 -20.31 0.91 5.54
C ALA A 141 -19.82 -0.55 5.47
N MET A 142 -19.10 -0.93 4.41
CA MET A 142 -18.51 -2.27 4.29
C MET A 142 -17.44 -2.53 5.37
N ILE A 143 -16.65 -1.53 5.74
CA ILE A 143 -15.61 -1.66 6.77
C ILE A 143 -16.19 -1.89 8.17
N ARG A 144 -17.36 -1.33 8.49
CA ARG A 144 -17.96 -1.40 9.83
C ARG A 144 -18.56 -2.77 10.20
N GLY A 145 -18.58 -3.72 9.27
CA GLY A 145 -19.39 -4.94 9.36
C GLY A 145 -18.87 -6.07 10.26
N ASN A 146 -17.66 -6.60 10.06
CA ASN A 146 -17.41 -8.01 10.44
C ASN A 146 -16.03 -8.35 11.08
N GLY A 147 -15.28 -7.40 11.65
CA GLY A 147 -13.93 -7.69 12.20
C GLY A 147 -12.90 -8.13 11.14
N ASN A 148 -13.29 -8.06 9.87
CA ASN A 148 -12.49 -8.34 8.68
C ASN A 148 -11.95 -7.05 8.03
N ALA A 149 -12.12 -5.93 8.70
CA ALA A 149 -11.59 -4.64 8.28
C ALA A 149 -11.36 -3.74 9.50
N PHE A 150 -10.44 -2.80 9.37
CA PHE A 150 -10.29 -1.68 10.29
C PHE A 150 -10.00 -0.38 9.53
N TRP A 151 -10.33 0.74 10.14
CA TRP A 151 -10.04 2.07 9.62
C TRP A 151 -9.81 3.04 10.76
N LYS A 152 -8.55 3.42 11.01
CA LYS A 152 -8.19 4.24 12.17
C LYS A 152 -7.20 5.34 11.81
N LYS A 153 -7.19 6.39 12.63
CA LYS A 153 -6.18 7.45 12.55
C LYS A 153 -4.82 6.86 12.90
N GLY A 154 -3.80 7.17 12.11
CA GLY A 154 -2.45 6.69 12.33
C GLY A 154 -1.65 6.54 11.06
N ASP A 155 -0.48 5.93 11.23
CA ASP A 155 0.46 5.65 10.16
C ASP A 155 1.03 4.22 10.34
N TRP A 156 1.55 3.65 9.26
CA TRP A 156 2.38 2.45 9.33
C TRP A 156 3.67 2.76 10.10
N PHE A 157 4.22 1.76 10.78
CA PHE A 157 5.42 1.91 11.60
C PHE A 157 6.64 2.43 10.82
N ILE A 158 6.77 2.06 9.55
CA ILE A 158 7.85 2.57 8.70
C ILE A 158 7.46 3.96 8.19
N PRO A 159 8.14 5.03 8.66
CA PRO A 159 7.84 6.37 8.20
C PRO A 159 8.18 6.50 6.71
N PRO A 160 7.54 7.46 6.01
CA PRO A 160 7.98 7.85 4.68
C PRO A 160 9.47 8.20 4.67
N PHE A 161 10.22 7.59 3.75
CA PHE A 161 11.63 7.94 3.57
C PHE A 161 11.74 9.42 3.13
N PRO A 162 12.65 10.22 3.70
CA PRO A 162 12.85 11.61 3.29
C PRO A 162 13.08 11.72 1.78
N LEU A 163 12.68 12.83 1.15
CA LEU A 163 12.82 13.05 -0.30
C LEU A 163 11.94 12.16 -1.18
N THR A 164 11.18 11.21 -0.61
CA THR A 164 10.08 10.59 -1.35
C THR A 164 8.86 11.47 -1.19
N SER A 165 8.51 12.22 -2.25
CA SER A 165 7.30 13.04 -2.26
C SER A 165 6.08 12.15 -2.05
N ARG A 166 5.46 12.25 -0.88
CA ARG A 166 4.16 11.64 -0.58
C ARG A 166 3.17 12.77 -0.32
N ASP A 167 2.11 12.81 -1.10
CA ASP A 167 0.97 13.71 -0.91
C ASP A 167 0.06 13.20 0.23
N ILE A 168 0.63 12.88 1.39
CA ILE A 168 -0.11 12.41 2.56
C ILE A 168 0.15 13.37 3.72
N ASP A 169 -0.89 14.13 4.09
CA ASP A 169 -0.87 14.89 5.34
C ASP A 169 -0.86 13.91 6.53
N ARG A 170 0.27 13.86 7.25
CA ARG A 170 0.45 12.98 8.41
C ARG A 170 -0.55 13.27 9.53
N LYS A 171 -1.02 14.52 9.68
CA LYS A 171 -1.98 14.88 10.74
C LYS A 171 -3.37 14.29 10.49
N GLY A 172 -3.75 14.19 9.22
CA GLY A 172 -5.01 13.61 8.75
C GLY A 172 -4.94 12.15 8.32
N ALA A 173 -3.73 11.55 8.29
CA ALA A 173 -3.53 10.21 7.77
C ALA A 173 -4.30 9.15 8.57
N ARG A 174 -4.89 8.23 7.81
CA ARG A 174 -5.53 7.03 8.32
C ARG A 174 -4.92 5.80 7.66
N ILE A 175 -4.87 4.74 8.44
CA ILE A 175 -4.54 3.41 7.96
C ILE A 175 -5.77 2.52 8.07
N GLY A 176 -5.88 1.61 7.14
CA GLY A 176 -6.90 0.59 7.16
C GLY A 176 -6.45 -0.67 6.47
N ALA A 177 -7.13 -1.74 6.81
CA ALA A 177 -7.07 -2.97 6.06
C ALA A 177 -8.48 -3.50 5.88
N PHE A 178 -8.74 -4.21 4.79
CA PHE A 178 -9.98 -4.92 4.59
C PHE A 178 -9.74 -6.21 3.81
N LEU A 179 -10.31 -7.30 4.31
CA LEU A 179 -10.38 -8.57 3.62
C LEU A 179 -11.66 -8.59 2.78
N ILE A 180 -11.50 -8.83 1.48
CA ILE A 180 -12.66 -9.06 0.61
C ILE A 180 -13.10 -10.51 0.84
N GLU A 181 -14.14 -10.70 1.65
CA GLU A 181 -14.72 -12.03 1.82
C GLU A 181 -15.37 -12.51 0.53
N HIS A 182 -15.27 -13.82 0.27
CA HIS A 182 -16.20 -14.46 -0.65
C HIS A 182 -17.58 -14.34 -0.03
N LYS A 183 -18.40 -13.38 -0.50
CA LYS A 183 -19.83 -13.55 -0.32
C LYS A 183 -20.20 -14.81 -1.11
N ASN A 184 -20.70 -15.82 -0.43
CA ASN A 184 -21.58 -16.79 -1.07
C ASN A 184 -22.77 -15.97 -1.57
N VAL A 185 -22.65 -15.49 -2.80
CA VAL A 185 -23.76 -14.91 -3.53
C VAL A 185 -24.66 -16.09 -3.83
N LEU A 186 -25.50 -16.44 -2.85
CA LEU A 186 -26.77 -17.09 -3.13
C LEU A 186 -27.60 -16.01 -3.82
N LEU A 187 -27.51 -16.00 -5.16
CA LEU A 187 -28.52 -15.42 -6.03
C LEU A 187 -29.75 -16.33 -5.97
#